data_AF-A0A4S0NMI0-F1
#
_entry.id   AF-A0A4S0NMI0-F1
#
_cell.length_a   1.000
_cell.length_b   1.000
_cell.length_c   1.000
_cell.angle_alpha   90.00
_cell.angle_beta   90.00
_cell.angle_gamma   90.00
#
_symmetry.space_group_name_H-M   'P 1'
#
loop_
_entity.id
_entity.type
_entity.pdbx_description
1 polymer ?
#
loop_
_entity_poly.entity_id
_entity_poly.type
_entity_poly.pdbx_seq_one_letter_code
_entity_poly.pdbx_strand_id
1 'polypeptide(L)'
;MDEFADLLMQLFRSHSVQVSGTGGEARALVAMQQTLYETVFTTFHDVPFRTKNASGSTGSGSAVDRIFNHCRPILTSSPAEISQQPGFSLVSGELPILQDDDVQRLREFVRNPLADRTADDAQQLGYQAVAALLVECTGKTRAKLLAEVQGEPVETANILFQAAAYAAARRSIQDRTLPTQAVSGELASITGAVANHRAEFEKERLEQRGALDALAAAGIEIDQKVSAASEGLDAFKESLLNRETAIREEWKLDRARLNWNDRFTEARAGFRIACGLLAAYLIVTCAIAYAFGRDVVASVNHFDLGLFISGGSVGTAIAHQISRLVVFSVPIFVYLWLLKTVIRYFMRSLLLMDDARQRETMLDTYLLLTEKGRADERDRPLILWALFRQTPGHGPDGIEPPDFTEVINTGLRRAQQTA
;
A
#
# COMPACT_ATOMS: atom_id res chain seq x y z
N MET A 1 3.59 -41.05 -65.39
CA MET A 1 4.78 -40.38 -65.97
C MET A 1 5.20 -39.19 -65.12
N ASP A 2 4.27 -38.35 -64.65
CA ASP A 2 4.60 -37.20 -63.77
C ASP A 2 5.28 -37.61 -62.46
N GLU A 3 4.74 -38.62 -61.75
CA GLU A 3 5.36 -39.17 -60.54
C GLU A 3 6.79 -39.70 -60.78
N PHE A 4 7.03 -40.29 -61.96
CA PHE A 4 8.36 -40.76 -62.33
C PHE A 4 9.31 -39.60 -62.63
N ALA A 5 8.83 -38.54 -63.28
CA ALA A 5 9.59 -37.31 -63.47
C ALA A 5 9.97 -36.70 -62.11
N ASP A 6 9.06 -36.68 -61.15
CA ASP A 6 9.31 -36.19 -59.77
C ASP A 6 10.39 -37.01 -59.06
N LEU A 7 10.34 -38.34 -59.18
CA LEU A 7 11.38 -39.23 -58.63
C LEU A 7 12.74 -38.98 -59.29
N LEU A 8 12.79 -38.83 -60.62
CA LEU A 8 14.02 -38.51 -61.34
C LEU A 8 14.55 -37.12 -60.97
N MET A 9 13.67 -36.14 -60.75
CA MET A 9 14.03 -34.80 -60.29
C MET A 9 14.58 -34.80 -58.88
N GLN A 10 14.07 -35.65 -57.98
CA GLN A 10 14.64 -35.83 -56.64
C GLN A 10 16.01 -36.51 -56.73
N LEU A 11 16.08 -37.62 -57.46
CA LEU A 11 17.27 -38.45 -57.60
C LEU A 11 18.46 -37.69 -58.22
N PHE A 12 18.23 -36.90 -59.28
CA PHE A 12 19.28 -36.19 -60.00
C PHE A 12 19.38 -34.70 -59.64
N ARG A 13 18.65 -34.24 -58.62
CA ARG A 13 18.53 -32.80 -58.28
C ARG A 13 19.85 -32.08 -58.04
N SER A 14 20.79 -32.80 -57.41
CA SER A 14 21.87 -32.19 -56.65
C SER A 14 23.22 -32.67 -57.16
N HIS A 15 23.98 -31.75 -57.73
CA HIS A 15 25.41 -31.96 -58.00
C HIS A 15 26.25 -31.82 -56.74
N SER A 16 25.66 -31.27 -55.69
CA SER A 16 26.25 -31.18 -54.38
C SER A 16 25.23 -31.54 -53.30
N VAL A 17 25.61 -32.45 -52.41
CA VAL A 17 24.79 -32.86 -51.27
C VAL A 17 25.53 -32.47 -50.00
N GLN A 18 24.82 -31.77 -49.11
CA GLN A 18 25.31 -31.45 -47.78
C GLN A 18 25.03 -32.63 -46.86
N VAL A 19 26.08 -33.16 -46.24
CA VAL A 19 26.00 -34.24 -45.27
C VAL A 19 26.34 -33.64 -43.90
N SER A 20 25.39 -33.69 -42.97
CA SER A 20 25.56 -33.21 -41.61
C SER A 20 26.44 -34.18 -40.82
N GLY A 21 27.52 -33.71 -40.22
CA GLY A 21 28.32 -34.52 -39.28
C GLY A 21 29.76 -34.77 -39.70
N THR A 22 30.39 -35.74 -39.05
CA THR A 22 31.79 -36.10 -39.27
C THR A 22 31.99 -36.53 -40.72
N GLY A 23 33.11 -36.16 -41.35
CA GLY A 23 33.39 -36.47 -42.77
C GLY A 23 33.38 -37.96 -43.15
N GLY A 24 33.13 -38.88 -42.20
CA GLY A 24 32.93 -40.30 -42.46
C GLY A 24 31.69 -40.60 -43.31
N GLU A 25 30.56 -39.94 -43.05
CA GLU A 25 29.33 -40.15 -43.84
C GLU A 25 29.49 -39.65 -45.28
N ALA A 26 30.15 -38.50 -45.47
CA ALA A 26 30.49 -37.99 -46.79
C ALA A 26 31.41 -38.95 -47.56
N ARG A 27 32.39 -39.57 -46.89
CA ARG A 27 33.27 -40.58 -47.51
C ARG A 27 32.51 -41.86 -47.88
N ALA A 28 31.58 -42.30 -47.03
CA ALA A 28 30.71 -43.43 -47.33
C ALA A 28 29.84 -43.13 -48.56
N LEU A 29 29.24 -41.94 -48.62
CA LEU A 29 28.41 -41.52 -49.75
C LEU A 29 29.20 -41.49 -51.06
N VAL A 30 30.43 -40.96 -51.05
CA VAL A 30 31.33 -40.97 -52.22
C VAL A 30 31.67 -42.40 -52.65
N ALA A 31 32.03 -43.27 -51.69
CA ALA A 31 32.36 -44.66 -51.97
C ALA A 31 31.17 -45.45 -52.55
N MET A 32 29.95 -45.11 -52.14
CA MET A 32 28.72 -45.76 -52.62
C MET A 32 28.29 -45.30 -54.02
N GLN A 33 28.76 -44.15 -54.54
CA GLN A 33 28.25 -43.60 -55.80
C GLN A 33 28.34 -44.60 -56.97
N GLN A 34 29.45 -45.33 -57.08
CA GLN A 34 29.60 -46.33 -58.14
C GLN A 34 28.54 -47.44 -58.04
N THR A 35 28.27 -47.94 -56.83
CA THR A 35 27.25 -48.97 -56.57
C THR A 35 25.84 -48.44 -56.79
N LEU A 36 25.56 -47.20 -56.41
CA LEU A 36 24.26 -46.56 -56.59
C LEU A 36 23.95 -46.37 -58.07
N TYR A 37 24.90 -45.87 -58.86
CA TYR A 37 24.75 -45.75 -60.31
C TYR A 37 24.58 -47.11 -60.99
N GLU A 38 25.34 -48.12 -60.57
CA GLU A 38 25.17 -49.48 -61.09
C GLU A 38 23.78 -50.04 -60.78
N THR A 39 23.23 -49.72 -59.61
CA THR A 39 21.85 -50.08 -59.24
C THR A 39 20.83 -49.39 -60.14
N VAL A 40 21.03 -48.10 -60.46
CA VAL A 40 20.18 -47.38 -61.42
C VAL A 40 20.28 -48.00 -62.82
N PHE A 41 21.48 -48.34 -63.28
CA PHE A 41 21.70 -48.92 -64.61
C PHE A 41 21.04 -50.30 -64.74
N THR A 42 21.28 -51.18 -63.78
CA THR A 42 20.65 -52.52 -63.73
C THR A 42 19.13 -52.45 -63.56
N THR A 43 18.61 -51.39 -62.96
CA THR A 43 17.17 -51.15 -62.85
C THR A 43 16.54 -50.90 -64.22
N PHE A 44 17.21 -50.18 -65.11
CA PHE A 44 16.70 -49.87 -66.46
C PHE A 44 17.10 -50.87 -67.55
N HIS A 45 18.09 -51.73 -67.30
CA HIS A 45 18.47 -52.79 -68.23
C HIS A 45 17.40 -53.88 -68.37
N ASP A 46 16.57 -54.07 -67.34
CA ASP A 46 15.57 -55.13 -67.28
C ASP A 46 14.29 -54.56 -66.62
N VAL A 47 13.59 -53.68 -67.34
CA VAL A 47 12.34 -53.08 -66.87
C VAL A 47 11.18 -54.06 -67.08
N PRO A 48 10.46 -54.49 -66.03
CA PRO A 48 9.34 -55.40 -66.19
C PRO A 48 8.16 -54.70 -66.88
N PHE A 49 7.46 -55.43 -67.75
CA PHE A 49 6.20 -54.99 -68.33
C PHE A 49 5.14 -56.08 -68.18
N ARG A 50 3.88 -55.67 -68.06
CA ARG A 50 2.75 -56.57 -67.94
C ARG A 50 1.54 -55.95 -68.62
N THR A 51 1.04 -56.66 -69.61
CA THR A 51 -0.23 -56.38 -70.29
C THR A 51 -1.15 -57.59 -70.12
N LYS A 52 -2.41 -57.47 -70.54
CA LYS A 52 -3.37 -58.59 -70.50
C LYS A 52 -2.90 -59.83 -71.26
N ASN A 53 -2.06 -59.65 -72.28
CA ASN A 53 -1.68 -60.70 -73.24
C ASN A 53 -0.19 -61.08 -73.20
N ALA A 54 0.65 -60.30 -72.52
CA ALA A 54 2.09 -60.54 -72.47
C ALA A 54 2.68 -59.96 -71.18
N SER A 55 3.62 -60.71 -70.58
CA SER A 55 4.47 -60.24 -69.50
C SER A 55 5.92 -60.58 -69.84
N GLY A 56 6.84 -59.71 -69.48
CA GLY A 56 8.25 -59.95 -69.69
C GLY A 56 9.06 -58.81 -69.11
N SER A 57 10.31 -58.72 -69.55
CA SER A 57 11.10 -57.53 -69.36
C SER A 57 11.63 -57.05 -70.70
N THR A 58 11.77 -55.74 -70.82
CA THR A 58 12.39 -55.10 -71.96
C THR A 58 13.57 -54.26 -71.48
N GLY A 59 14.64 -54.25 -72.27
CA GLY A 59 15.76 -53.34 -72.06
C GLY A 59 15.41 -51.94 -72.52
N SER A 60 16.14 -50.96 -72.01
CA SER A 60 15.97 -49.54 -72.28
C SER A 60 16.43 -49.06 -73.68
N GLY A 61 16.87 -49.97 -74.55
CA GLY A 61 17.43 -49.65 -75.87
C GLY A 61 18.95 -49.43 -75.84
N SER A 62 19.57 -49.52 -77.03
CA SER A 62 21.03 -49.58 -77.15
C SER A 62 21.72 -48.25 -76.77
N ALA A 63 21.08 -47.12 -77.06
CA ALA A 63 21.57 -45.79 -76.70
C ALA A 63 21.58 -45.57 -75.19
N VAL A 64 20.58 -46.08 -74.48
CA VAL A 64 20.54 -45.97 -73.01
C VAL A 64 21.69 -46.76 -72.39
N ASP A 65 21.90 -47.99 -72.87
CA ASP A 65 23.02 -48.82 -72.42
C ASP A 65 24.38 -48.15 -72.73
N ARG A 66 24.56 -47.54 -73.90
CA ARG A 66 25.79 -46.80 -74.25
C ARG A 66 26.04 -45.64 -73.29
N ILE A 67 25.02 -44.83 -73.00
CA ILE A 67 25.16 -43.65 -72.13
C ILE A 67 25.49 -44.07 -70.70
N PHE A 68 24.79 -45.06 -70.15
CA PHE A 68 25.10 -45.59 -68.82
C PHE A 68 26.49 -46.23 -68.75
N ASN A 69 26.90 -46.98 -69.79
CA ASN A 69 28.25 -47.51 -69.89
C ASN A 69 29.31 -46.40 -69.97
N HIS A 70 29.00 -45.25 -70.58
CA HIS A 70 29.89 -44.08 -70.62
C HIS A 70 29.94 -43.32 -69.28
N CYS A 71 28.90 -43.40 -68.44
CA CYS A 71 28.94 -42.86 -67.09
C CYS A 71 29.91 -43.62 -66.16
N ARG A 72 30.09 -44.94 -66.35
CA ARG A 72 31.03 -45.75 -65.55
C ARG A 72 32.46 -45.21 -65.52
N PRO A 73 33.14 -44.95 -66.66
CA PRO A 73 34.49 -44.39 -66.65
C PRO A 73 34.52 -42.98 -66.05
N ILE A 74 33.46 -42.17 -66.18
CA ILE A 74 33.37 -40.84 -65.55
C ILE A 74 33.41 -40.98 -64.02
N LEU A 75 32.62 -41.90 -63.45
CA LEU A 75 32.62 -42.16 -62.00
C LEU A 75 33.99 -42.59 -61.47
N THR A 76 34.78 -43.31 -62.28
CA THR A 76 36.13 -43.76 -61.89
C THR A 76 37.21 -42.70 -62.12
N SER A 77 37.08 -41.88 -63.16
CA SER A 77 38.11 -40.90 -63.55
C SER A 77 37.94 -39.53 -62.88
N SER A 78 36.70 -39.17 -62.55
CA SER A 78 36.32 -37.95 -61.83
C SER A 78 35.40 -38.34 -60.65
N PRO A 79 35.92 -38.99 -59.60
CA PRO A 79 35.11 -39.34 -58.43
C PRO A 79 34.58 -38.08 -57.74
N ALA A 80 33.47 -38.22 -57.01
CA ALA A 80 32.91 -37.12 -56.24
C ALA A 80 33.92 -36.60 -55.18
N GLU A 81 34.09 -35.29 -55.12
CA GLU A 81 34.99 -34.59 -54.22
C GLU A 81 34.27 -34.19 -52.93
N ILE A 82 34.99 -34.23 -51.80
CA ILE A 82 34.48 -33.82 -50.49
C ILE A 82 35.14 -32.51 -50.11
N SER A 83 34.33 -31.46 -49.96
CA SER A 83 34.75 -30.16 -49.41
C SER A 83 34.21 -30.00 -48.00
N GLN A 84 35.09 -29.87 -47.02
CA GLN A 84 34.69 -29.68 -45.61
C GLN A 84 34.38 -28.20 -45.35
N GLN A 85 33.18 -27.92 -44.84
CA GLN A 85 32.77 -26.60 -44.37
C GLN A 85 32.51 -26.63 -42.86
N PRO A 86 32.51 -25.47 -42.16
CA PRO A 86 32.18 -25.43 -40.74
C PRO A 86 30.76 -25.98 -40.49
N GLY A 87 30.66 -27.15 -39.88
CA GLY A 87 29.40 -27.79 -39.49
C GLY A 87 28.84 -28.84 -40.47
N PHE A 88 29.38 -28.97 -41.69
CA PHE A 88 28.93 -29.98 -42.65
C PHE A 88 29.99 -30.32 -43.70
N SER A 89 29.85 -31.48 -44.34
CA SER A 89 30.67 -31.87 -45.49
C SER A 89 29.84 -31.74 -46.77
N LEU A 90 30.38 -31.05 -47.78
CA LEU A 90 29.76 -30.91 -49.09
C LEU A 90 30.38 -31.95 -50.03
N VAL A 91 29.58 -32.89 -50.52
CA VAL A 91 30.00 -33.86 -51.54
C VAL A 91 29.56 -33.33 -52.90
N SER A 92 30.46 -33.18 -53.87
CA SER A 92 30.13 -32.69 -55.21
C SER A 92 30.80 -33.49 -56.34
N GLY A 93 30.12 -33.66 -57.47
CA GLY A 93 30.64 -34.44 -58.59
C GLY A 93 30.26 -33.89 -59.97
N GLU A 94 30.91 -34.41 -61.01
CA GLU A 94 30.56 -34.10 -62.41
C GLU A 94 29.18 -34.65 -62.81
N LEU A 95 28.82 -35.80 -62.23
CA LEU A 95 27.50 -36.41 -62.31
C LEU A 95 26.70 -36.06 -61.03
N PRO A 96 25.35 -36.10 -61.10
CA PRO A 96 24.51 -35.92 -59.91
C PRO A 96 24.91 -36.86 -58.76
N ILE A 97 24.88 -36.38 -57.52
CA ILE A 97 25.17 -37.21 -56.36
C ILE A 97 23.89 -37.94 -55.95
N LEU A 98 23.91 -39.27 -56.08
CA LEU A 98 22.75 -40.10 -55.76
C LEU A 98 22.72 -40.41 -54.26
N GLN A 99 21.52 -40.38 -53.68
CA GLN A 99 21.27 -40.87 -52.31
C GLN A 99 20.67 -42.26 -52.38
N ASP A 100 21.02 -43.13 -51.43
CA ASP A 100 20.55 -44.53 -51.43
C ASP A 100 19.02 -44.61 -51.36
N ASP A 101 18.39 -43.83 -50.47
CA ASP A 101 16.92 -43.78 -50.32
C ASP A 101 16.21 -43.44 -51.64
N ASP A 102 16.72 -42.47 -52.40
CA ASP A 102 16.13 -42.05 -53.68
C ASP A 102 16.33 -43.13 -54.75
N VAL A 103 17.49 -43.81 -54.76
CA VAL A 103 17.76 -44.93 -55.67
C VAL A 103 16.85 -46.12 -55.37
N GLN A 104 16.64 -46.46 -54.09
CA GLN A 104 15.73 -47.56 -53.72
C GLN A 104 14.29 -47.22 -54.10
N ARG A 105 13.82 -45.99 -53.86
CA ARG A 105 12.48 -45.54 -54.28
C ARG A 105 12.30 -45.62 -55.80
N LEU A 106 13.29 -45.16 -56.56
CA LEU A 106 13.27 -45.29 -58.02
C LEU A 106 13.19 -46.76 -58.43
N ARG A 107 14.01 -47.62 -57.82
CA ARG A 107 14.04 -49.05 -58.11
C ARG A 107 12.70 -49.71 -57.82
N GLU A 108 12.10 -49.44 -56.67
CA GLU A 108 10.77 -49.94 -56.30
C GLU A 108 9.71 -49.49 -57.31
N PHE A 109 9.73 -48.21 -57.71
CA PHE A 109 8.80 -47.67 -58.70
C PHE A 109 8.94 -48.33 -60.09
N VAL A 110 10.18 -48.54 -60.54
CA VAL A 110 10.46 -49.15 -61.86
C VAL A 110 10.15 -50.65 -61.84
N ARG A 111 10.53 -51.36 -60.77
CA ARG A 111 10.36 -52.81 -60.63
C ARG A 111 8.96 -53.24 -60.18
N ASN A 112 8.06 -52.30 -59.87
CA ASN A 112 6.70 -52.61 -59.42
C ASN A 112 5.94 -53.49 -60.46
N PRO A 113 5.71 -54.78 -60.16
CA PRO A 113 5.09 -55.71 -61.11
C PRO A 113 3.57 -55.51 -61.26
N LEU A 114 2.98 -54.64 -60.43
CA LEU A 114 1.56 -54.30 -60.46
C LEU A 114 1.25 -53.13 -61.40
N ALA A 115 2.27 -52.49 -61.98
CA ALA A 115 2.04 -51.45 -62.96
C ALA A 115 1.66 -52.08 -64.30
N ASP A 116 0.40 -51.91 -64.73
CA ASP A 116 -0.07 -52.26 -66.07
C ASP A 116 0.65 -51.34 -67.09
N ARG A 117 1.81 -51.80 -67.58
CA ARG A 117 2.70 -51.07 -68.50
C ARG A 117 2.93 -51.91 -69.75
N THR A 118 2.89 -51.26 -70.92
CA THR A 118 3.31 -51.90 -72.17
C THR A 118 4.83 -52.02 -72.26
N ALA A 119 5.34 -52.83 -73.18
CA ALA A 119 6.79 -52.91 -73.43
C ALA A 119 7.36 -51.55 -73.87
N ASP A 120 6.62 -50.78 -74.68
CA ASP A 120 7.02 -49.44 -75.10
C ASP A 120 7.08 -48.47 -73.90
N ASP A 121 6.11 -48.51 -72.99
CA ASP A 121 6.12 -47.69 -71.76
C ASP A 121 7.33 -48.03 -70.89
N ALA A 122 7.65 -49.32 -70.74
CA ALA A 122 8.80 -49.78 -69.98
C ALA A 122 10.14 -49.29 -70.60
N GLN A 123 10.24 -49.29 -71.93
CA GLN A 123 11.40 -48.73 -72.63
C GLN A 123 11.49 -47.20 -72.49
N GLN A 124 10.35 -46.50 -72.52
CA GLN A 124 10.29 -45.04 -72.31
C GLN A 124 10.81 -44.60 -70.95
N LEU A 125 10.66 -45.41 -69.89
CA LEU A 125 11.24 -45.10 -68.58
C LEU A 125 12.77 -45.00 -68.64
N GLY A 126 13.43 -45.86 -69.43
CA GLY A 126 14.87 -45.79 -69.67
C GLY A 126 15.28 -44.51 -70.41
N TYR A 127 14.55 -44.15 -71.47
CA TYR A 127 14.79 -42.91 -72.20
C TYR A 127 14.60 -41.68 -71.32
N GLN A 128 13.57 -41.66 -70.48
CA GLN A 128 13.30 -40.55 -69.58
C GLN A 128 14.34 -40.45 -68.44
N ALA A 129 14.83 -41.57 -67.91
CA ALA A 129 15.91 -41.57 -66.92
C ALA A 129 17.22 -41.02 -67.48
N VAL A 130 17.60 -41.45 -68.69
CA VAL A 130 18.76 -40.89 -69.40
C VAL A 130 18.57 -39.42 -69.74
N ALA A 131 17.39 -39.04 -70.21
CA ALA A 131 17.05 -37.66 -70.48
C ALA A 131 17.18 -36.78 -69.24
N ALA A 132 16.69 -37.24 -68.08
CA ALA A 132 16.85 -36.54 -66.81
C ALA A 132 18.33 -36.41 -66.44
N LEU A 133 19.10 -37.50 -66.53
CA LEU A 133 20.55 -37.49 -66.30
C LEU A 133 21.27 -36.48 -67.21
N LEU A 134 20.95 -36.46 -68.51
CA LEU A 134 21.53 -35.53 -69.48
C LEU A 134 21.19 -34.06 -69.19
N VAL A 135 19.95 -33.78 -68.74
CA VAL A 135 19.52 -32.42 -68.39
C VAL A 135 20.22 -31.94 -67.13
N GLU A 136 20.42 -32.82 -66.16
CA GLU A 136 21.07 -32.48 -64.90
C GLU A 136 22.59 -32.36 -65.06
N CYS A 137 23.25 -33.23 -65.83
CA CYS A 137 24.71 -33.20 -65.99
C CYS A 137 25.29 -31.82 -66.39
N THR A 138 26.47 -31.52 -65.85
CA THR A 138 27.20 -30.28 -66.14
C THR A 138 27.75 -30.23 -67.57
N GLY A 139 28.02 -29.03 -68.09
CA GLY A 139 28.25 -28.78 -69.53
C GLY A 139 29.27 -29.68 -70.23
N LYS A 140 30.44 -29.95 -69.63
CA LYS A 140 31.46 -30.82 -70.25
C LYS A 140 31.00 -32.28 -70.31
N THR A 141 30.45 -32.79 -69.21
CA THR A 141 29.98 -34.17 -69.07
C THR A 141 28.74 -34.40 -69.93
N ARG A 142 27.80 -33.46 -69.93
CA ARG A 142 26.63 -33.46 -70.81
C ARG A 142 27.02 -33.49 -72.28
N ALA A 143 28.00 -32.69 -72.71
CA ALA A 143 28.46 -32.69 -74.10
C ALA A 143 29.05 -34.05 -74.52
N LYS A 144 29.82 -34.69 -73.64
CA LYS A 144 30.36 -36.05 -73.86
C LYS A 144 29.24 -37.08 -73.99
N LEU A 145 28.30 -37.09 -73.04
CA LEU A 145 27.17 -38.03 -73.06
C LEU A 145 26.26 -37.80 -74.27
N LEU A 146 26.08 -36.56 -74.72
CA LEU A 146 25.29 -36.24 -75.90
C LEU A 146 25.95 -36.75 -77.20
N ALA A 147 27.28 -36.78 -77.26
CA ALA A 147 28.00 -37.32 -78.40
C ALA A 147 27.79 -38.84 -78.55
N GLU A 148 27.70 -39.57 -77.44
CA GLU A 148 27.44 -41.03 -77.42
C GLU A 148 26.03 -41.41 -77.88
N VAL A 149 25.08 -40.46 -77.85
CA VAL A 149 23.71 -40.68 -78.30
C VAL A 149 23.64 -40.82 -79.84
N GLN A 150 24.57 -40.20 -80.59
CA GLN A 150 24.47 -39.94 -82.04
C GLN A 150 24.50 -41.17 -82.99
N GLY A 151 24.46 -42.40 -82.46
CA GLY A 151 24.55 -43.64 -83.26
C GLY A 151 23.23 -44.14 -83.86
N GLU A 152 22.08 -43.82 -83.25
CA GLU A 152 20.75 -44.34 -83.66
C GLU A 152 19.73 -43.21 -83.73
N PRO A 153 19.25 -42.78 -84.91
CA PRO A 153 18.47 -41.55 -85.06
C PRO A 153 17.13 -41.58 -84.32
N VAL A 154 16.49 -42.75 -84.22
CA VAL A 154 15.19 -42.91 -83.55
C VAL A 154 15.35 -42.83 -82.03
N GLU A 155 16.31 -43.57 -81.45
CA GLU A 155 16.59 -43.52 -80.01
C GLU A 155 17.09 -42.13 -79.59
N THR A 156 17.90 -41.48 -80.43
CA THR A 156 18.33 -40.10 -80.24
C THR A 156 17.15 -39.13 -80.16
N ALA A 157 16.21 -39.22 -81.10
CA ALA A 157 15.02 -38.37 -81.11
C ALA A 157 14.17 -38.57 -79.85
N ASN A 158 13.99 -39.82 -79.40
CA ASN A 158 13.26 -40.15 -78.18
C ASN A 158 13.94 -39.55 -76.94
N ILE A 159 15.25 -39.71 -76.79
CA ILE A 159 15.99 -39.16 -75.65
C ILE A 159 15.93 -37.62 -75.64
N LEU A 160 16.10 -36.96 -76.79
CA LEU A 160 16.03 -35.50 -76.89
C LEU A 160 14.62 -34.97 -76.58
N PHE A 161 13.58 -35.65 -77.05
CA PHE A 161 12.20 -35.31 -76.74
C PHE A 161 11.93 -35.43 -75.23
N GLN A 162 12.34 -36.55 -74.62
CA GLN A 162 12.20 -36.76 -73.18
C GLN A 162 13.03 -35.74 -72.37
N ALA A 163 14.20 -35.32 -72.87
CA ALA A 163 15.01 -34.30 -72.23
C ALA A 163 14.32 -32.92 -72.24
N ALA A 164 13.67 -32.57 -73.34
CA ALA A 164 12.86 -31.35 -73.42
C ALA A 164 11.65 -31.41 -72.47
N ALA A 165 10.95 -32.54 -72.43
CA ALA A 165 9.80 -32.76 -71.53
C ALA A 165 10.21 -32.67 -70.05
N TYR A 166 11.30 -33.34 -69.67
CA TYR A 166 11.84 -33.28 -68.31
C TYR A 166 12.28 -31.86 -67.93
N ALA A 167 12.98 -31.14 -68.82
CA ALA A 167 13.39 -29.76 -68.57
C ALA A 167 12.19 -28.81 -68.38
N ALA A 168 11.09 -29.02 -69.11
CA ALA A 168 9.86 -28.27 -68.94
C ALA A 168 9.17 -28.58 -67.59
N ALA A 169 9.09 -29.85 -67.20
CA ALA A 169 8.53 -30.28 -65.91
C ALA A 169 9.32 -29.67 -64.74
N ARG A 170 10.66 -29.70 -64.80
CA ARG A 170 11.54 -29.10 -63.80
C ARG A 170 11.29 -27.61 -63.61
N ARG A 171 11.18 -26.84 -64.70
CA ARG A 171 10.88 -25.40 -64.63
C ARG A 171 9.53 -25.15 -63.95
N SER A 172 8.51 -25.93 -64.30
CA SER A 172 7.18 -25.79 -63.69
C SER A 172 7.18 -26.01 -62.17
N ILE A 173 7.94 -26.99 -61.69
CA ILE A 173 8.06 -27.26 -60.25
C ILE A 173 8.87 -26.17 -59.56
N GLN A 174 9.96 -25.70 -60.17
CA GLN A 174 10.75 -24.60 -59.63
C GLN A 174 9.88 -23.34 -59.46
N ASP A 175 9.06 -22.99 -60.46
CA ASP A 175 8.13 -21.86 -60.41
C ASP A 175 7.07 -22.00 -59.30
N ARG A 176 6.63 -23.22 -58.96
CA ARG A 176 5.69 -23.48 -57.85
C ARG A 176 6.33 -23.36 -56.47
N THR A 177 7.63 -23.66 -56.34
CA THR A 177 8.33 -23.66 -55.05
C THR A 177 8.76 -22.26 -54.56
N LEU A 178 8.98 -21.32 -55.47
CA LEU A 178 9.36 -19.94 -55.14
C LEU A 178 8.30 -19.18 -54.30
N PRO A 179 6.99 -19.17 -54.66
CA PRO A 179 5.99 -18.45 -53.88
C PRO A 179 5.70 -19.08 -52.52
N THR A 180 5.84 -20.40 -52.37
CA THR A 180 5.60 -21.08 -51.09
C THR A 180 6.69 -20.78 -50.06
N GLN A 181 7.94 -20.62 -50.50
CA GLN A 181 9.02 -20.17 -49.61
C GLN A 181 8.82 -18.72 -49.13
N ALA A 182 8.36 -17.83 -50.01
CA ALA A 182 8.05 -16.44 -49.64
C ALA A 182 6.96 -16.36 -48.56
N VAL A 183 5.87 -17.12 -48.72
CA VAL A 183 4.77 -17.18 -47.73
C VAL A 183 5.25 -17.74 -46.38
N SER A 184 6.13 -18.74 -46.38
CA SER A 184 6.66 -19.30 -45.12
C SER A 184 7.50 -18.28 -44.33
N GLY A 185 8.24 -17.41 -45.03
CA GLY A 185 9.04 -16.36 -44.43
C GLY A 185 8.18 -15.27 -43.78
N GLU A 186 7.09 -14.87 -44.43
CA GLU A 186 6.12 -13.94 -43.86
C GLU A 186 5.39 -14.53 -42.65
N LEU A 187 5.04 -15.82 -42.69
CA LEU A 187 4.40 -16.47 -41.55
C LEU A 187 5.34 -16.51 -40.33
N ALA A 188 6.62 -16.80 -40.54
CA ALA A 188 7.62 -16.80 -39.48
C ALA A 188 7.82 -15.40 -38.87
N SER A 189 7.82 -14.34 -39.69
CA SER A 189 7.97 -12.96 -39.21
C SER A 189 6.75 -12.50 -38.41
N ILE A 190 5.53 -12.81 -38.87
CA ILE A 190 4.28 -12.52 -38.15
C ILE A 190 4.25 -13.27 -36.82
N THR A 191 4.62 -14.55 -36.82
CA THR A 191 4.64 -15.36 -35.59
C THR A 191 5.62 -14.78 -34.57
N GLY A 192 6.80 -14.32 -35.02
CA GLY A 192 7.76 -13.60 -34.18
C GLY A 192 7.22 -12.28 -33.62
N ALA A 193 6.53 -11.48 -34.44
CA ALA A 193 5.93 -10.23 -34.00
C ALA A 193 4.82 -10.44 -32.95
N VAL A 194 3.98 -11.46 -33.13
CA VAL A 194 2.92 -11.83 -32.16
C VAL A 194 3.53 -12.29 -30.82
N ALA A 195 4.62 -13.06 -30.85
CA ALA A 195 5.31 -13.47 -29.63
C ALA A 195 5.89 -12.27 -28.86
N ASN A 196 6.48 -11.30 -29.56
CA ASN A 196 6.98 -10.07 -28.95
C ASN A 196 5.87 -9.23 -28.31
N HIS A 197 4.77 -9.00 -29.02
CA HIS A 197 3.63 -8.25 -28.46
C HIS A 197 3.01 -8.96 -27.25
N ARG A 198 2.97 -10.29 -27.25
CA ARG A 198 2.50 -11.05 -26.08
C ARG A 198 3.42 -10.83 -24.87
N ALA A 199 4.73 -10.83 -25.07
CA ALA A 199 5.70 -10.57 -24.00
C ALA A 199 5.59 -9.13 -23.46
N GLU A 200 5.41 -8.14 -24.34
CA GLU A 200 5.18 -6.74 -23.94
C GLU A 200 3.88 -6.60 -23.12
N PHE A 201 2.79 -7.23 -23.57
CA PHE A 201 1.51 -7.18 -22.88
C PHE A 201 1.57 -7.86 -21.49
N GLU A 202 2.26 -9.00 -21.36
CA GLU A 202 2.46 -9.65 -20.06
C GLU A 202 3.29 -8.77 -19.11
N LYS A 203 4.29 -8.05 -19.63
CA LYS A 203 5.07 -7.08 -18.85
C LYS A 203 4.21 -5.91 -18.35
N GLU A 204 3.43 -5.28 -19.22
CA GLU A 204 2.52 -4.18 -18.84
C GLU A 204 1.51 -4.63 -17.78
N ARG A 205 0.97 -5.85 -17.91
CA ARG A 205 0.02 -6.41 -16.96
C ARG A 205 0.64 -6.65 -15.58
N LEU A 206 1.92 -7.04 -15.52
CA LEU A 206 2.66 -7.18 -14.26
C LEU A 206 2.92 -5.82 -13.61
N GLU A 207 3.30 -4.81 -14.40
CA GLU A 207 3.51 -3.44 -13.92
C GLU A 207 2.20 -2.83 -13.38
N GLN A 208 1.07 -3.00 -14.07
CA GLN A 208 -0.24 -2.54 -13.61
C GLN A 208 -0.68 -3.23 -12.31
N ARG A 209 -0.41 -4.53 -12.16
CA ARG A 209 -0.67 -5.24 -10.90
C ARG A 209 0.18 -4.69 -9.76
N GLY A 210 1.47 -4.45 -10.00
CA GLY A 210 2.35 -3.81 -9.02
C GLY A 210 1.87 -2.42 -8.60
N ALA A 211 1.36 -1.62 -9.55
CA ALA A 211 0.78 -0.31 -9.25
C ALA A 211 -0.52 -0.40 -8.42
N LEU A 212 -1.39 -1.38 -8.71
CA LEU A 212 -2.60 -1.61 -7.92
C LEU A 212 -2.29 -2.10 -6.51
N ASP A 213 -1.30 -2.98 -6.34
CA ASP A 213 -0.87 -3.45 -5.02
C ASP A 213 -0.25 -2.30 -4.19
N ALA A 214 0.52 -1.42 -4.83
CA ALA A 214 1.05 -0.21 -4.19
C ALA A 214 -0.06 0.77 -3.77
N LEU A 215 -1.09 0.96 -4.62
CA LEU A 215 -2.25 1.77 -4.29
C LEU A 215 -3.08 1.17 -3.14
N ALA A 216 -3.24 -0.15 -3.12
CA ALA A 216 -3.93 -0.85 -2.03
C ALA A 216 -3.17 -0.70 -0.70
N ALA A 217 -1.84 -0.83 -0.72
CA ALA A 217 -1.00 -0.61 0.46
C ALA A 217 -1.09 0.84 0.96
N ALA A 218 -1.07 1.82 0.06
CA ALA A 218 -1.25 3.23 0.40
C ALA A 218 -2.65 3.51 1.00
N GLY A 219 -3.69 2.82 0.51
CA GLY A 219 -5.04 2.89 1.08
C GLY A 219 -5.09 2.44 2.54
N ILE A 220 -4.45 1.31 2.86
CA ILE A 220 -4.36 0.79 4.24
C ILE A 220 -3.62 1.79 5.14
N GLU A 221 -2.54 2.41 4.67
CA GLU A 221 -1.80 3.42 5.43
C GLU A 221 -2.64 4.68 5.71
N ILE A 222 -3.45 5.12 4.72
CA ILE A 222 -4.37 6.25 4.89
C ILE A 222 -5.42 5.92 5.96
N ASP A 223 -6.04 4.73 5.90
CA ASP A 223 -7.05 4.32 6.89
C ASP A 223 -6.45 4.25 8.30
N GLN A 224 -5.22 3.75 8.45
CA GLN A 224 -4.51 3.76 9.74
C GLN A 224 -4.26 5.18 10.26
N LYS A 225 -3.83 6.10 9.39
CA LYS A 225 -3.62 7.51 9.77
C LYS A 225 -4.91 8.21 10.12
N VAL A 226 -6.02 7.91 9.43
CA VAL A 226 -7.34 8.45 9.72
C VAL A 226 -7.85 7.94 11.07
N SER A 227 -7.70 6.65 11.37
CA SER A 227 -8.06 6.08 12.68
C SER A 227 -7.23 6.67 13.81
N ALA A 228 -5.91 6.80 13.64
CA ALA A 228 -5.04 7.42 14.62
C ALA A 228 -5.37 8.91 14.84
N ALA A 229 -5.74 9.63 13.77
CA ALA A 229 -6.18 11.02 13.87
C ALA A 229 -7.53 11.17 14.56
N SER A 230 -8.48 10.25 14.35
CA SER A 230 -9.77 10.28 15.05
C SER A 230 -9.61 9.97 16.54
N GLU A 231 -8.82 8.95 16.89
CA GLU A 231 -8.49 8.64 18.29
C GLU A 231 -7.78 9.82 18.98
N GLY A 232 -6.85 10.47 18.27
CA GLY A 232 -6.19 11.68 18.76
C GLY A 232 -7.15 12.86 18.96
N LEU A 233 -8.14 13.03 18.07
CA LEU A 233 -9.17 14.06 18.19
C LEU A 233 -10.09 13.81 19.39
N ASP A 234 -10.49 12.55 19.62
CA ASP A 234 -11.35 12.17 20.74
C ASP A 234 -10.62 12.34 22.07
N ALA A 235 -9.36 11.92 22.16
CA ALA A 235 -8.51 12.16 23.33
C ALA A 235 -8.31 13.66 23.59
N PHE A 236 -8.11 14.45 22.53
CA PHE A 236 -8.02 15.90 22.64
C PHE A 236 -9.32 16.53 23.14
N LYS A 237 -10.47 16.09 22.62
CA LYS A 237 -11.80 16.54 23.06
C LYS A 237 -12.04 16.21 24.53
N GLU A 238 -11.69 15.01 24.97
CA GLU A 238 -11.76 14.63 26.37
C GLU A 238 -10.86 15.50 27.25
N SER A 239 -9.63 15.78 26.81
CA SER A 239 -8.72 16.68 27.53
C SER A 239 -9.26 18.11 27.64
N LEU A 240 -9.94 18.61 26.59
CA LEU A 240 -10.58 19.92 26.61
C LEU A 240 -11.77 19.96 27.56
N LEU A 241 -12.61 18.91 27.58
CA LEU A 241 -13.72 18.81 28.52
C LEU A 241 -13.22 18.76 29.97
N ASN A 242 -12.19 17.96 30.24
CA ASN A 242 -11.57 17.87 31.56
C ASN A 242 -10.94 19.21 31.99
N ARG A 243 -10.32 19.93 31.05
CA ARG A 243 -9.78 21.27 31.31
C ARG A 243 -10.88 22.31 31.53
N GLU A 244 -11.97 22.24 30.78
CA GLU A 244 -13.14 23.11 30.98
C GLU A 244 -13.76 22.89 32.36
N THR A 245 -13.91 21.63 32.78
CA THR A 245 -14.42 21.31 34.11
C THR A 245 -13.50 21.84 35.21
N ALA A 246 -12.18 21.67 35.06
CA ALA A 246 -11.20 22.20 36.01
C ALA A 246 -11.27 23.73 36.12
N ILE A 247 -11.28 24.44 34.98
CA ILE A 247 -11.41 25.92 34.95
C ILE A 247 -12.73 26.35 35.61
N ARG A 248 -13.84 25.65 35.32
CA ARG A 248 -15.15 25.97 35.90
C ARG A 248 -15.17 25.79 37.42
N GLU A 249 -14.42 24.82 37.95
CA GLU A 249 -14.25 24.62 39.38
C GLU A 249 -13.38 25.71 40.01
N GLU A 250 -12.25 26.05 39.40
CA GLU A 250 -11.39 27.18 39.82
C GLU A 250 -12.20 28.49 39.89
N TRP A 251 -12.99 28.79 38.86
CA TRP A 251 -13.83 29.99 38.81
C TRP A 251 -14.89 30.04 39.93
N LYS A 252 -15.45 28.90 40.34
CA LYS A 252 -16.39 28.84 41.47
C LYS A 252 -15.69 29.18 42.78
N LEU A 253 -14.48 28.68 42.97
CA LEU A 253 -13.69 28.94 44.17
C LEU A 253 -13.20 30.39 44.23
N ASP A 254 -12.73 30.94 43.11
CA ASP A 254 -12.35 32.35 43.00
C ASP A 254 -13.53 33.28 43.28
N ARG A 255 -14.74 32.94 42.80
CA ARG A 255 -15.94 33.73 43.12
C ARG A 255 -16.29 33.68 44.61
N ALA A 256 -16.11 32.52 45.26
CA ALA A 256 -16.28 32.42 46.70
C ALA A 256 -15.24 33.29 47.45
N ARG A 257 -13.99 33.31 46.98
CA ARG A 257 -12.91 34.16 47.52
C ARG A 257 -13.26 35.65 47.42
N LEU A 258 -13.69 36.10 46.23
CA LEU A 258 -14.09 37.48 46.00
C LEU A 258 -15.24 37.90 46.91
N ASN A 259 -16.24 37.04 47.11
CA ASN A 259 -17.36 37.33 48.01
C ASN A 259 -16.89 37.51 49.47
N TRP A 260 -15.99 36.66 49.97
CA TRP A 260 -15.44 36.81 51.32
C TRP A 260 -14.60 38.07 51.49
N ASN A 261 -13.80 38.42 50.48
CA ASN A 261 -13.06 39.68 50.48
C ASN A 261 -14.01 40.89 50.46
N ASP A 262 -15.09 40.85 49.66
CA ASP A 262 -16.11 41.90 49.67
C ASP A 262 -16.74 42.05 51.06
N ARG A 263 -17.08 40.93 51.73
CA ARG A 263 -17.58 40.93 53.11
C ARG A 263 -16.57 41.48 54.11
N PHE A 264 -15.30 41.17 53.94
CA PHE A 264 -14.23 41.75 54.76
C PHE A 264 -14.16 43.27 54.59
N THR A 265 -14.22 43.77 53.35
CA THR A 265 -14.20 45.22 53.09
C THR A 265 -15.43 45.93 53.66
N GLU A 266 -16.61 45.32 53.56
CA GLU A 266 -17.86 45.81 54.13
C GLU A 266 -17.78 45.87 55.67
N ALA A 267 -17.32 44.78 56.31
CA ALA A 267 -17.14 44.73 57.76
C ALA A 267 -16.08 45.74 58.24
N ARG A 268 -14.99 45.92 57.49
CA ARG A 268 -13.95 46.91 57.77
C ARG A 268 -14.48 48.34 57.66
N ALA A 269 -15.34 48.63 56.68
CA ALA A 269 -16.01 49.92 56.58
C ALA A 269 -16.92 50.15 57.80
N GLY A 270 -17.72 49.15 58.19
CA GLY A 270 -18.55 49.19 59.40
C GLY A 270 -17.72 49.44 60.67
N PHE A 271 -16.57 48.78 60.81
CA PHE A 271 -15.64 48.99 61.91
C PHE A 271 -15.09 50.42 61.95
N ARG A 272 -14.68 50.97 60.80
CA ARG A 272 -14.20 52.36 60.70
C ARG A 272 -15.29 53.36 61.11
N ILE A 273 -16.54 53.13 60.68
CA ILE A 273 -17.69 53.95 61.10
C ILE A 273 -17.90 53.83 62.61
N ALA A 274 -17.83 52.63 63.18
CA ALA A 274 -17.96 52.41 64.62
C ALA A 274 -16.86 53.12 65.42
N CYS A 275 -15.60 53.03 65.00
CA CYS A 275 -14.48 53.77 65.58
C CYS A 275 -14.72 55.28 65.52
N GLY A 276 -15.18 55.79 64.37
CA GLY A 276 -15.50 57.20 64.19
C GLY A 276 -16.62 57.67 65.13
N LEU A 277 -17.70 56.88 65.24
CA LEU A 277 -18.80 57.17 66.17
C LEU A 277 -18.35 57.13 67.62
N LEU A 278 -17.53 56.15 68.02
CA LEU A 278 -17.00 56.04 69.38
C LEU A 278 -16.06 57.23 69.71
N ALA A 279 -15.16 57.59 68.79
CA ALA A 279 -14.28 58.73 68.95
C ALA A 279 -15.06 60.05 69.06
N ALA A 280 -16.03 60.26 68.16
CA ALA A 280 -16.91 61.43 68.21
C ALA A 280 -17.70 61.49 69.53
N TYR A 281 -18.22 60.36 69.98
CA TYR A 281 -18.93 60.25 71.26
C TYR A 281 -18.04 60.61 72.45
N LEU A 282 -16.81 60.11 72.50
CA LEU A 282 -15.83 60.47 73.54
C LEU A 282 -15.48 61.95 73.50
N ILE A 283 -15.23 62.51 72.32
CA ILE A 283 -14.92 63.94 72.14
C ILE A 283 -16.08 64.81 72.62
N VAL A 284 -17.31 64.49 72.21
CA VAL A 284 -18.53 65.20 72.66
C VAL A 284 -18.69 65.08 74.17
N THR A 285 -18.45 63.91 74.75
CA THR A 285 -18.50 63.70 76.21
C THR A 285 -17.50 64.59 76.94
N CYS A 286 -16.24 64.59 76.49
CA CYS A 286 -15.19 65.42 77.07
C CYS A 286 -15.52 66.92 76.91
N ALA A 287 -16.06 67.33 75.76
CA ALA A 287 -16.45 68.71 75.49
C ALA A 287 -17.61 69.17 76.39
N ILE A 288 -18.65 68.34 76.56
CA ILE A 288 -19.78 68.62 77.46
C ILE A 288 -19.29 68.66 78.91
N ALA A 289 -18.46 67.70 79.33
CA ALA A 289 -17.89 67.67 80.68
C ALA A 289 -17.00 68.90 80.94
N TYR A 290 -16.24 69.36 79.96
CA TYR A 290 -15.42 70.57 80.08
C TYR A 290 -16.28 71.84 80.15
N ALA A 291 -17.29 71.97 79.28
CA ALA A 291 -18.12 73.16 79.20
C ALA A 291 -19.10 73.30 80.37
N PHE A 292 -19.77 72.21 80.75
CA PHE A 292 -20.85 72.22 81.75
C PHE A 292 -20.48 71.53 83.06
N GLY A 293 -19.34 70.83 83.14
CA GLY A 293 -18.98 70.07 84.33
C GLY A 293 -18.90 70.91 85.59
N ARG A 294 -18.43 72.17 85.48
CA ARG A 294 -18.42 73.10 86.61
C ARG A 294 -19.82 73.43 87.11
N ASP A 295 -20.75 73.71 86.21
CA ASP A 295 -22.14 74.06 86.55
C ASP A 295 -22.89 72.85 87.11
N VAL A 296 -22.68 71.67 86.53
CA VAL A 296 -23.25 70.41 87.03
C VAL A 296 -22.73 70.11 88.44
N VAL A 297 -21.42 70.19 88.67
CA VAL A 297 -20.82 69.99 90.00
C VAL A 297 -21.32 71.03 91.00
N ALA A 298 -21.44 72.30 90.60
CA ALA A 298 -21.99 73.36 91.46
C ALA A 298 -23.47 73.12 91.81
N SER A 299 -24.26 72.61 90.86
CA SER A 299 -25.68 72.28 91.03
C SER A 299 -25.88 71.09 91.98
N VAL A 300 -24.98 70.11 91.94
CA VAL A 300 -24.99 68.93 92.83
C VAL A 300 -24.43 69.28 94.22
N ASN A 301 -23.41 70.14 94.31
CA ASN A 301 -22.77 70.52 95.59
C ASN A 301 -23.59 71.49 96.44
N HIS A 302 -24.55 72.23 95.86
CA HIS A 302 -25.53 73.00 96.65
C HIS A 302 -26.59 72.07 97.26
N PHE A 303 -26.17 71.25 98.22
CA PHE A 303 -27.08 70.70 99.22
C PHE A 303 -27.52 71.87 100.10
N ASP A 304 -28.70 72.39 99.80
CA ASP A 304 -29.26 73.56 100.46
C ASP A 304 -29.71 73.20 101.89
N LEU A 305 -28.75 73.12 102.81
CA LEU A 305 -29.02 72.92 104.24
C LEU A 305 -29.98 74.01 104.78
N GLY A 306 -29.98 75.19 104.15
CA GLY A 306 -30.88 76.30 104.48
C GLY A 306 -32.36 75.95 104.30
N LEU A 307 -32.73 75.15 103.29
CA LEU A 307 -34.11 74.71 103.07
C LEU A 307 -34.58 73.71 104.14
N PHE A 308 -33.64 72.99 104.75
CA PHE A 308 -33.88 72.08 105.87
C PHE A 308 -34.06 72.85 107.19
N ILE A 309 -33.43 74.02 107.32
CA ILE A 309 -33.45 74.86 108.53
C ILE A 309 -34.64 75.85 108.51
N SER A 310 -35.14 76.25 107.34
CA SER A 310 -36.18 77.28 107.21
C SER A 310 -37.63 76.80 107.47
N GLY A 311 -37.84 75.64 108.09
CA GLY A 311 -39.17 75.16 108.52
C GLY A 311 -40.12 74.72 107.39
N GLY A 312 -39.60 74.52 106.17
CA GLY A 312 -40.35 73.89 105.09
C GLY A 312 -40.63 72.41 105.38
N SER A 313 -41.78 71.90 104.92
CA SER A 313 -42.11 70.47 105.02
C SER A 313 -40.96 69.61 104.50
N VAL A 314 -40.43 68.70 105.32
CA VAL A 314 -39.32 67.78 104.97
C VAL A 314 -39.62 67.02 103.65
N GLY A 315 -40.89 66.78 103.35
CA GLY A 315 -41.32 66.14 102.10
C GLY A 315 -41.01 66.95 100.84
N THR A 316 -41.08 68.29 100.88
CA THR A 316 -40.81 69.11 99.68
C THR A 316 -39.31 69.21 99.39
N ALA A 317 -38.48 69.27 100.43
CA ALA A 317 -37.02 69.24 100.30
C ALA A 317 -36.53 67.92 99.68
N ILE A 318 -37.05 66.78 100.16
CA ILE A 318 -36.74 65.45 99.62
C ILE A 318 -37.23 65.32 98.17
N ALA A 319 -38.48 65.75 97.89
CA ALA A 319 -39.02 65.69 96.52
C ALA A 319 -38.19 66.52 95.54
N HIS A 320 -37.68 67.68 95.95
CA HIS A 320 -36.82 68.53 95.12
C HIS A 320 -35.43 67.92 94.88
N GLN A 321 -34.85 67.22 95.86
CA GLN A 321 -33.58 66.51 95.67
C GLN A 321 -33.73 65.29 94.77
N ILE A 322 -34.82 64.52 94.94
CA ILE A 322 -35.14 63.39 94.07
C ILE A 322 -35.40 63.87 92.64
N SER A 323 -36.15 64.96 92.42
CA SER A 323 -36.40 65.45 91.07
C SER A 323 -35.11 65.88 90.37
N ARG A 324 -34.20 66.58 91.07
CA ARG A 324 -32.87 66.92 90.55
C ARG A 324 -32.06 65.66 90.21
N LEU A 325 -32.05 64.67 91.09
CA LEU A 325 -31.34 63.41 90.84
C LEU A 325 -31.89 62.69 89.60
N VAL A 326 -33.21 62.62 89.45
CA VAL A 326 -33.88 62.01 88.30
C VAL A 326 -33.54 62.74 86.99
N VAL A 327 -33.53 64.08 87.03
CA VAL A 327 -33.17 64.92 85.86
C VAL A 327 -31.74 64.63 85.37
N PHE A 328 -30.80 64.31 86.26
CA PHE A 328 -29.43 63.93 85.86
C PHE A 328 -29.29 62.43 85.56
N SER A 329 -30.01 61.55 86.27
CA SER A 329 -29.88 60.10 86.09
C SER A 329 -30.40 59.62 84.74
N VAL A 330 -31.49 60.23 84.23
CA VAL A 330 -32.08 59.82 82.95
C VAL A 330 -31.11 60.05 81.77
N PRO A 331 -30.51 61.24 81.58
CA PRO A 331 -29.47 61.45 80.56
C PRO A 331 -28.25 60.53 80.73
N ILE A 332 -27.79 60.27 81.96
CA ILE A 332 -26.68 59.35 82.23
C ILE A 332 -27.05 57.92 81.79
N PHE A 333 -28.27 57.47 82.08
CA PHE A 333 -28.73 56.15 81.68
C PHE A 333 -28.83 56.03 80.15
N VAL A 334 -29.41 57.02 79.48
CA VAL A 334 -29.48 57.08 78.02
C VAL A 334 -28.07 57.10 77.41
N TYR A 335 -27.14 57.85 78.01
CA TYR A 335 -25.74 57.89 77.64
C TYR A 335 -25.11 56.50 77.72
N LEU A 336 -25.14 55.85 78.89
CA LEU A 336 -24.58 54.50 79.07
C LEU A 336 -25.22 53.46 78.14
N TRP A 337 -26.52 53.58 77.88
CA TRP A 337 -27.23 52.73 76.94
C TRP A 337 -26.76 52.92 75.50
N LEU A 338 -26.52 54.17 75.08
CA LEU A 338 -25.97 54.48 73.76
C LEU A 338 -24.53 53.97 73.63
N LEU A 339 -23.68 54.18 74.65
CA LEU A 339 -22.32 53.64 74.68
C LEU A 339 -22.33 52.10 74.56
N LYS A 340 -23.17 51.42 75.34
CA LYS A 340 -23.35 49.96 75.25
C LYS A 340 -23.76 49.52 73.83
N THR A 341 -24.63 50.29 73.17
CA THR A 341 -25.08 50.00 71.80
C THR A 341 -23.95 50.18 70.78
N VAL A 342 -23.17 51.25 70.89
CA VAL A 342 -22.00 51.51 70.04
C VAL A 342 -20.92 50.45 70.24
N ILE A 343 -20.60 50.08 71.49
CA ILE A 343 -19.64 49.00 71.80
C ILE A 343 -20.11 47.67 71.20
N ARG A 344 -21.40 47.34 71.33
CA ARG A 344 -21.96 46.12 70.72
C ARG A 344 -21.82 46.13 69.19
N TYR A 345 -22.08 47.26 68.55
CA TYR A 345 -21.89 47.40 67.11
C TYR A 345 -20.42 47.27 66.70
N PHE A 346 -19.52 47.94 67.43
CA PHE A 346 -18.07 47.85 67.25
C PHE A 346 -17.57 46.40 67.35
N MET A 347 -17.96 45.68 68.41
CA MET A 347 -17.57 44.27 68.60
C MET A 347 -18.11 43.39 67.48
N ARG A 348 -19.37 43.59 67.05
CA ARG A 348 -19.95 42.85 65.92
C ARG A 348 -19.16 43.08 64.62
N SER A 349 -18.80 44.33 64.32
CA SER A 349 -18.03 44.64 63.11
C SER A 349 -16.61 44.08 63.16
N LEU A 350 -15.95 44.11 64.32
CA LEU A 350 -14.63 43.51 64.53
C LEU A 350 -14.68 41.99 64.31
N LEU A 351 -15.65 41.32 64.95
CA LEU A 351 -15.84 39.88 64.85
C LEU A 351 -16.17 39.43 63.41
N LEU A 352 -17.03 40.15 62.69
CA LEU A 352 -17.32 39.88 61.28
C LEU A 352 -16.09 40.08 60.38
N MET A 353 -15.25 41.06 60.69
CA MET A 353 -14.01 41.31 59.94
C MET A 353 -12.99 40.18 60.17
N ASP A 354 -12.82 39.72 61.41
CA ASP A 354 -11.91 38.62 61.72
C ASP A 354 -12.42 37.29 61.15
N ASP A 355 -13.73 37.00 61.21
CA ASP A 355 -14.34 35.81 60.60
C ASP A 355 -14.14 35.78 59.08
N ALA A 356 -14.41 36.89 58.38
CA ALA A 356 -14.22 36.97 56.94
C ALA A 356 -12.74 36.74 56.55
N ARG A 357 -11.80 37.32 57.30
CA ARG A 357 -10.36 37.15 57.05
C ARG A 357 -9.87 35.71 57.32
N GLN A 358 -10.36 35.08 58.37
CA GLN A 358 -10.04 33.68 58.67
C GLN A 358 -10.55 32.76 57.56
N ARG A 359 -11.79 32.97 57.09
CA ARG A 359 -12.38 32.19 55.99
C ARG A 359 -11.66 32.42 54.66
N GLU A 360 -11.27 33.65 54.35
CA GLU A 360 -10.44 33.96 53.18
C GLU A 360 -9.10 33.20 53.23
N THR A 361 -8.41 33.25 54.37
CA THR A 361 -7.12 32.58 54.55
C THR A 361 -7.24 31.04 54.45
N MET A 362 -8.31 30.47 55.01
CA MET A 362 -8.58 29.03 54.90
C MET A 362 -8.90 28.63 53.46
N LEU A 363 -9.66 29.45 52.72
CA LEU A 363 -9.97 29.21 51.32
C LEU A 363 -8.71 29.30 50.45
N ASP A 364 -7.84 30.29 50.69
CA ASP A 364 -6.55 30.41 50.01
C ASP A 364 -5.63 29.22 50.30
N THR A 365 -5.64 28.73 51.55
CA THR A 365 -4.89 27.52 51.93
C THR A 365 -5.46 26.28 51.24
N TYR A 366 -6.78 26.15 51.17
CA TYR A 366 -7.46 25.08 50.45
C TYR A 366 -7.07 25.09 48.96
N LEU A 367 -7.15 26.26 48.32
CA LEU A 367 -6.76 26.45 46.92
C LEU A 367 -5.31 26.06 46.66
N LEU A 368 -4.38 26.52 47.52
CA LEU A 368 -2.96 26.20 47.39
C LEU A 368 -2.68 24.70 47.54
N LEU A 369 -3.43 24.01 48.40
CA LEU A 369 -3.31 22.57 48.62
C LEU A 369 -3.93 21.76 47.47
N THR A 370 -5.03 22.23 46.89
CA THR A 370 -5.66 21.61 45.71
C THR A 370 -4.85 21.82 44.43
N GLU A 371 -4.32 23.02 44.20
CA GLU A 371 -3.54 23.35 43.00
C GLU A 371 -2.23 22.53 42.93
N LYS A 372 -1.57 22.31 44.08
CA LYS A 372 -0.33 21.54 44.15
C LYS A 372 -0.53 20.02 44.14
N GLY A 373 -1.78 19.54 44.05
CA GLY A 373 -2.09 18.11 44.11
C GLY A 373 -1.63 17.43 45.41
N ARG A 374 -1.45 18.20 46.50
CA ARG A 374 -0.90 17.72 47.78
C ARG A 374 -1.96 17.45 48.84
N ALA A 375 -3.19 17.91 48.65
CA ALA A 375 -4.32 17.48 49.47
C ALA A 375 -4.81 16.11 49.01
N ASP A 376 -4.67 15.11 49.88
CA ASP A 376 -5.35 13.82 49.72
C ASP A 376 -6.86 14.08 49.61
N GLU A 377 -7.54 13.30 48.78
CA GLU A 377 -8.98 13.49 48.50
C GLU A 377 -9.83 13.28 49.78
N ARG A 378 -9.24 12.60 50.77
CA ARG A 378 -9.76 12.41 52.13
C ARG A 378 -9.73 13.67 53.01
N ASP A 379 -8.81 14.60 52.77
CA ASP A 379 -8.63 15.80 53.61
C ASP A 379 -9.50 16.99 53.15
N ARG A 380 -9.98 16.95 51.90
CA ARG A 380 -10.89 17.97 51.33
C ARG A 380 -12.17 18.19 52.14
N PRO A 381 -12.94 17.15 52.55
CA PRO A 381 -14.14 17.36 53.35
C PRO A 381 -13.82 17.89 54.76
N LEU A 382 -12.66 17.57 55.33
CA LEU A 382 -12.23 18.09 56.64
C LEU A 382 -11.99 19.61 56.56
N ILE A 383 -11.33 20.09 55.50
CA ILE A 383 -11.08 21.53 55.32
C ILE A 383 -12.38 22.27 54.98
N LEU A 384 -13.25 21.70 54.13
CA LEU A 384 -14.56 22.29 53.85
C LEU A 384 -15.43 22.38 55.10
N TRP A 385 -15.41 21.34 55.94
CA TRP A 385 -16.11 21.35 57.22
C TRP A 385 -15.56 22.43 58.16
N ALA A 386 -14.24 22.60 58.21
CA ALA A 386 -13.61 23.68 58.97
C ALA A 386 -14.01 25.08 58.45
N LEU A 387 -14.14 25.25 57.13
CA LEU A 387 -14.53 26.52 56.48
C LEU A 387 -15.97 26.94 56.82
N PHE A 388 -16.87 25.97 57.03
CA PHE A 388 -18.28 26.24 57.37
C PHE A 388 -18.56 26.25 58.87
N ARG A 389 -17.58 25.94 59.72
CA ARG A 389 -17.75 26.02 61.17
C ARG A 389 -17.80 27.49 61.61
N GLN A 390 -18.61 27.77 62.63
CA GLN A 390 -18.60 29.08 63.28
C GLN A 390 -17.21 29.34 63.87
N THR A 391 -16.65 30.51 63.60
CA THR A 391 -15.38 30.91 64.19
C THR A 391 -15.53 31.01 65.71
N PRO A 392 -14.51 30.57 66.47
CA PRO A 392 -14.56 30.56 67.93
C PRO A 392 -14.88 31.98 68.43
N GLY A 393 -15.90 32.10 69.30
CA GLY A 393 -16.38 33.38 69.83
C GLY A 393 -17.68 33.95 69.22
N HIS A 394 -18.31 33.28 68.24
CA HIS A 394 -19.55 33.74 67.59
C HIS A 394 -20.86 33.11 68.10
N GLY A 395 -20.83 32.25 69.13
CA GLY A 395 -22.03 31.64 69.73
C GLY A 395 -21.83 31.29 71.21
N PRO A 396 -22.91 30.97 71.95
CA PRO A 396 -22.76 30.35 73.27
C PRO A 396 -22.05 29.01 73.06
N ASP A 397 -20.84 28.87 73.60
CA ASP A 397 -20.03 27.65 73.53
C ASP A 397 -20.74 26.48 74.23
N GLY A 398 -21.69 25.87 73.53
CA GLY A 398 -22.22 24.54 73.77
C GLY A 398 -21.61 23.61 72.73
N ILE A 399 -20.32 23.31 72.88
CA ILE A 399 -19.67 22.27 72.10
C ILE A 399 -20.12 20.94 72.72
N GLU A 400 -21.16 20.31 72.19
CA GLU A 400 -21.19 18.85 72.23
C GLU A 400 -20.08 18.37 71.28
N PRO A 401 -19.08 17.63 71.77
CA PRO A 401 -18.02 17.12 70.91
C PRO A 401 -18.65 16.25 69.82
N PRO A 402 -18.14 16.32 68.57
CA PRO A 402 -18.71 15.57 67.47
C PRO A 402 -18.69 14.08 67.80
N ASP A 403 -19.81 13.40 67.56
CA ASP A 403 -19.88 11.95 67.64
C ASP A 403 -19.03 11.38 66.49
N PHE A 404 -17.74 11.13 66.77
CA PHE A 404 -16.79 10.50 65.83
C PHE A 404 -17.32 9.20 65.23
N THR A 405 -18.30 8.60 65.87
CA THR A 405 -19.05 7.43 65.43
C THR A 405 -19.74 7.65 64.09
N GLU A 406 -20.28 8.85 63.78
CA GLU A 406 -21.01 9.09 62.54
C GLU A 406 -20.07 9.19 61.32
N VAL A 407 -18.91 9.84 61.47
CA VAL A 407 -17.90 9.93 60.40
C VAL A 407 -17.27 8.56 60.12
N ILE A 408 -16.99 7.76 61.17
CA ILE A 408 -16.48 6.40 61.03
C ILE A 408 -17.53 5.48 60.36
N ASN A 409 -18.80 5.57 60.73
CA ASN A 409 -19.86 4.75 60.13
C ASN A 409 -20.10 5.11 58.65
N THR A 410 -19.96 6.39 58.30
CA THR A 410 -20.09 6.85 56.91
C THR A 410 -18.90 6.37 56.05
N GLY A 411 -17.69 6.33 56.62
CA GLY A 411 -16.52 5.72 55.99
C GLY A 411 -16.65 4.21 55.81
N LEU A 412 -17.18 3.49 56.82
CA LEU A 412 -17.37 2.04 56.77
C LEU A 412 -18.45 1.62 55.75
N ARG A 413 -19.56 2.37 55.66
CA ARG A 413 -20.64 2.13 54.70
C ARG A 413 -20.20 2.31 53.25
N ARG A 414 -19.28 3.24 52.96
CA ARG A 414 -18.71 3.39 51.62
C ARG A 414 -17.81 2.22 51.23
N ALA A 415 -17.01 1.69 52.17
CA ALA A 415 -16.16 0.54 51.90
C ALA A 415 -16.96 -0.75 51.59
N GLN A 416 -18.15 -0.91 52.18
CA GLN A 416 -19.08 -2.02 51.89
C GLN A 416 -19.83 -1.91 50.55
N GLN A 417 -19.85 -0.74 49.90
CA GLN A 417 -20.50 -0.55 48.60
C GLN A 417 -19.54 -0.71 47.41
N THR A 418 -18.23 -0.72 47.68
CA THR A 418 -17.16 -0.84 46.69
C THR A 418 -16.49 -2.22 46.66
N ALA A 419 -16.89 -3.13 47.55
CA ALA A 419 -16.56 -4.55 47.56
C ALA A 419 -17.78 -5.34 47.09
#